data_AF-C5A1R6-F1
#
_entry.id   AF-C5A1R6-F1
#
_cell.length_a   1.000
_cell.length_b   1.000
_cell.length_c   1.000
_cell.angle_alpha   90.00
_cell.angle_beta   90.00
_cell.angle_gamma   90.00
#
_symmetry.space_group_name_H-M   'P 1'
#
loop_
_entity.id
_entity.type
_entity.pdbx_description
1 polymer ?
#
loop_
_entity_poly.entity_id
_entity_poly.type
_entity_poly.pdbx_seq_one_letter_code
_entity_poly.pdbx_strand_id
1 'polypeptide(L)'
;MMPMRRWTALLLSVVLVLSIVPLGLGSASTTSPTPAITEQSPTNTTPEEELAHRIVSIVERLHNMTSVLENMSLPENANIMERYRLAEEYRVRMEEAYRSGDYPEAVTEGILAMHQYKIVLRSMRQFRERVRVSVERVEDYLRNARRIIIKCDQAGMNTTPAWELFNETREAYKLVMLDLKERNFTKAEEDLKAAKDLRMKLDEELKQLREGLAYTNAEKIVNGFLKRGQKAITFMENVLAHINGTAHNVTLLQERLSNFEELYDRVKEMSEAGNYTGAVTLLFEERKTIREFQITVKHVLKKAREKKIKEKLKDLRAFGKEIRERLKEATKGLEKLKRKGINTRGAEIKLKAAAQEFRAGFELAKRRDPSAKVHIELGLKLLHEVEDFIVRNL
;
A
#
# COMPACT_ATOMS: atom_id res chain seq x y z
N MET A 1 0.98 -30.58 55.51
CA MET A 1 0.15 -31.50 54.72
C MET A 1 -1.21 -30.87 54.46
N MET A 2 -1.41 -30.36 53.24
CA MET A 2 -2.70 -30.05 52.61
C MET A 2 -2.57 -30.45 51.13
N PRO A 3 -3.63 -30.94 50.47
CA PRO A 3 -3.49 -31.71 49.23
C PRO A 3 -3.54 -30.81 47.97
N MET A 4 -2.41 -30.71 47.27
CA MET A 4 -2.30 -30.21 45.89
C MET A 4 -2.74 -31.33 44.92
N ARG A 5 -4.04 -31.59 44.79
CA ARG A 5 -4.56 -32.63 43.87
C ARG A 5 -5.75 -32.18 43.03
N ARG A 6 -5.95 -30.87 42.85
CA ARG A 6 -7.07 -30.29 42.09
C ARG A 6 -6.69 -29.34 40.94
N TRP A 7 -5.40 -29.11 40.68
CA TRP A 7 -4.96 -28.21 39.59
C TRP A 7 -4.63 -28.93 38.27
N THR A 8 -4.38 -30.24 38.30
CA THR A 8 -4.04 -31.03 37.09
C THR A 8 -5.25 -31.35 36.21
N ALA A 9 -6.47 -31.34 36.75
CA ALA A 9 -7.69 -31.66 36.01
C ALA A 9 -8.24 -30.50 35.13
N LEU A 10 -7.85 -29.24 35.42
CA LEU A 10 -8.36 -28.07 34.70
C LEU A 10 -7.54 -27.74 33.43
N LEU A 11 -6.31 -28.26 33.31
CA LEU A 11 -5.48 -28.12 32.10
C LEU A 11 -5.84 -29.12 30.99
N LEU A 12 -6.46 -30.25 31.35
CA LEU A 12 -6.86 -31.32 30.40
C LEU A 12 -8.15 -31.01 29.61
N SER A 13 -9.00 -30.09 30.08
CA SER A 13 -10.29 -29.78 29.43
C SER A 13 -10.22 -28.64 28.39
N VAL A 14 -9.13 -27.86 28.34
CA VAL A 14 -8.97 -26.77 27.36
C VAL A 14 -8.34 -27.24 26.04
N VAL A 15 -7.72 -28.43 25.99
CA VAL A 15 -6.98 -28.92 24.81
C VAL A 15 -7.87 -29.71 23.83
N LEU A 16 -9.04 -30.20 24.24
CA LEU A 16 -9.90 -31.05 23.41
C LEU A 16 -10.85 -30.28 22.45
N VAL A 17 -10.86 -28.93 22.46
CA VAL A 17 -11.83 -28.11 21.67
C VAL A 17 -11.18 -27.37 20.48
N LEU A 18 -9.87 -27.46 20.24
CA LEU A 18 -9.24 -26.77 19.09
C LEU A 18 -8.82 -27.68 17.93
N SER A 19 -9.24 -28.94 17.93
CA SER A 19 -9.21 -29.81 16.75
C SER A 19 -10.39 -29.53 15.82
N ILE A 20 -10.42 -28.35 15.19
CA ILE A 20 -11.21 -28.10 13.97
C ILE A 20 -10.33 -27.27 13.02
N VAL A 21 -9.61 -27.96 12.15
CA VAL A 21 -9.21 -27.40 10.85
C VAL A 21 -10.21 -27.95 9.83
N PRO A 22 -10.93 -27.11 9.07
CA PRO A 22 -11.80 -27.58 8.02
C PRO A 22 -10.97 -28.19 6.88
N LEU A 23 -11.22 -29.47 6.61
CA LEU A 23 -10.88 -30.15 5.36
C LEU A 23 -11.77 -29.59 4.24
N GLY A 24 -11.16 -29.13 3.13
CA GLY A 24 -11.86 -29.00 1.86
C GLY A 24 -11.47 -27.78 1.01
N LEU A 25 -10.53 -27.98 0.08
CA LEU A 25 -10.72 -27.81 -1.38
C LEU A 25 -9.42 -28.25 -2.09
N GLY A 26 -9.52 -29.31 -2.91
CA GLY A 26 -8.44 -29.83 -3.78
C GLY A 26 -8.13 -28.90 -4.97
N SER A 27 -7.24 -29.21 -5.91
CA SER A 27 -6.58 -30.45 -6.29
C SER A 27 -5.31 -30.11 -7.10
N ALA A 28 -4.22 -30.85 -6.92
CA ALA A 28 -3.31 -31.26 -8.00
C ALA A 28 -2.29 -32.26 -7.44
N SER A 29 -2.52 -33.51 -7.83
CA SER A 29 -1.68 -34.72 -7.73
C SER A 29 -0.16 -34.53 -7.66
N THR A 30 0.42 -35.03 -6.56
CA THR A 30 1.59 -35.92 -6.63
C THR A 30 1.46 -36.94 -5.50
N THR A 31 1.27 -38.17 -5.89
CA THR A 31 1.14 -39.38 -5.09
C THR A 31 2.40 -39.64 -4.27
N SER A 32 2.28 -39.59 -2.95
CA SER A 32 3.13 -40.34 -2.01
C SER A 32 2.20 -41.22 -1.17
N PRO A 33 2.48 -42.52 -1.02
CA PRO A 33 1.56 -43.44 -0.37
C PRO A 33 1.45 -43.08 1.12
N THR A 34 0.21 -42.92 1.58
CA THR A 34 -0.12 -43.01 3.00
C THR A 34 0.24 -44.42 3.45
N PRO A 35 1.11 -44.63 4.46
CA PRO A 35 1.18 -45.94 5.07
C PRO A 35 -0.16 -46.16 5.75
N ALA A 36 -0.84 -47.23 5.33
CA ALA A 36 -2.00 -47.75 6.02
C ALA A 36 -1.66 -47.92 7.50
N ILE A 37 -2.60 -47.56 8.36
CA ILE A 37 -2.55 -47.89 9.78
C ILE A 37 -2.55 -49.42 9.85
N THR A 38 -1.38 -50.01 10.01
CA THR A 38 -1.26 -51.41 10.40
C THR A 38 -1.83 -51.51 11.80
N GLU A 39 -3.00 -52.16 11.92
CA GLU A 39 -3.48 -52.69 13.20
C GLU A 39 -2.38 -53.59 13.76
N GLN A 40 -1.67 -53.08 14.77
CA GLN A 40 -0.74 -53.87 15.58
C GLN A 40 -1.49 -54.39 16.80
N SER A 41 -1.21 -55.65 17.11
CA SER A 41 -1.63 -56.47 18.25
C SER A 41 -1.79 -55.72 19.58
N PRO A 42 -2.64 -56.21 20.52
CA PRO A 42 -2.89 -55.53 21.78
C PRO A 42 -1.64 -55.57 22.66
N THR A 43 -0.89 -54.47 22.69
CA THR A 43 0.13 -54.23 23.71
C THR A 43 -0.57 -53.79 24.99
N ASN A 44 -0.17 -54.35 26.13
CA ASN A 44 -0.58 -53.91 27.47
C ASN A 44 0.07 -52.56 27.80
N THR A 45 -0.17 -51.53 26.98
CA THR A 45 0.33 -50.17 27.15
C THR A 45 -0.70 -49.36 27.93
N THR A 46 -0.23 -48.68 28.98
CA THR A 46 -1.13 -47.83 29.79
C THR A 46 -1.58 -46.61 28.97
N PRO A 47 -2.76 -46.03 29.23
CA PRO A 47 -3.22 -44.80 28.54
C PRO A 47 -2.22 -43.63 28.63
N GLU A 48 -1.44 -43.58 29.72
CA GLU A 48 -0.42 -42.57 29.99
C GLU A 48 0.82 -42.77 29.11
N GLU A 49 1.22 -44.02 28.89
CA GLU A 49 2.29 -44.41 27.98
C GLU A 49 1.96 -44.12 26.51
N GLU A 50 0.70 -44.39 26.09
CA GLU A 50 0.25 -44.06 24.73
C GLU A 50 0.27 -42.54 24.49
N LEU A 51 -0.17 -41.75 25.48
CA LEU A 51 -0.12 -40.29 25.41
C LEU A 51 1.31 -39.76 25.35
N ALA A 52 2.21 -40.28 26.19
CA ALA A 52 3.62 -39.92 26.19
C ALA A 52 4.28 -40.24 24.83
N HIS A 53 4.01 -41.43 24.27
CA HIS A 53 4.51 -41.81 22.95
C HIS A 53 4.05 -40.84 21.85
N ARG A 54 2.77 -40.45 21.86
CA ARG A 54 2.23 -39.45 20.90
C ARG A 54 2.94 -38.10 21.07
N ILE A 55 3.18 -37.64 22.29
CA ILE A 55 3.85 -36.36 22.54
C ILE A 55 5.31 -36.40 22.07
N VAL A 56 6.04 -37.48 22.36
CA VAL A 56 7.42 -37.67 21.86
C VAL A 56 7.46 -37.54 20.33
N SER A 57 6.57 -38.25 19.62
CA SER A 57 6.51 -38.19 18.16
C SER A 57 6.25 -36.78 17.60
N ILE A 58 5.44 -35.98 18.31
CA ILE A 58 5.15 -34.60 17.93
C ILE A 58 6.36 -33.70 18.19
N VAL A 59 7.02 -33.86 19.34
CA VAL A 59 8.21 -33.10 19.71
C VAL A 59 9.35 -33.39 18.74
N GLU A 60 9.60 -34.66 18.38
CA GLU A 60 10.60 -35.03 17.38
C GLU A 60 10.32 -34.40 16.01
N ARG A 61 9.05 -34.38 15.59
CA ARG A 61 8.66 -33.70 14.35
C ARG A 61 8.90 -32.19 14.42
N LEU A 62 8.62 -31.56 15.56
CA LEU A 62 8.86 -30.13 15.76
C LEU A 62 10.36 -29.83 15.76
N HIS A 63 11.15 -30.62 16.48
CA HIS A 63 12.61 -30.56 16.47
C HIS A 63 13.15 -30.66 15.04
N ASN A 64 12.72 -31.64 14.24
CA ASN A 64 13.11 -31.78 12.84
C ASN A 64 12.71 -30.58 11.95
N MET A 65 11.60 -29.91 12.26
CA MET A 65 11.21 -28.68 11.55
C MET A 65 12.07 -27.48 11.94
N THR A 66 12.64 -27.49 13.15
CA THR A 66 13.47 -26.42 13.71
C THR A 66 14.97 -26.73 13.71
N SER A 67 15.41 -27.94 13.35
CA SER A 67 16.82 -28.38 13.36
C SER A 67 17.71 -27.55 12.45
N VAL A 68 17.10 -26.86 11.48
CA VAL A 68 17.77 -25.82 10.69
C VAL A 68 18.44 -24.74 11.56
N LEU A 69 17.96 -24.54 12.81
CA LEU A 69 18.50 -23.60 13.79
C LEU A 69 19.76 -24.11 14.51
N GLU A 70 20.08 -25.41 14.46
CA GLU A 70 21.28 -25.97 15.08
C GLU A 70 22.56 -25.46 14.41
N ASN A 71 22.47 -25.18 13.10
CA ASN A 71 23.57 -24.69 12.27
C ASN A 71 23.42 -23.19 11.93
N MET A 72 22.47 -22.47 12.56
CA MET A 72 22.19 -21.06 12.29
C MET A 72 22.46 -20.17 13.50
N SER A 73 23.18 -19.08 13.25
CA SER A 73 23.23 -17.92 14.14
C SER A 73 22.02 -17.04 13.84
N LEU A 74 20.82 -17.28 14.41
CA LEU A 74 19.70 -16.36 14.17
C LEU A 74 20.11 -14.90 14.46
N PRO A 75 19.55 -13.91 13.74
CA PRO A 75 19.74 -12.50 14.08
C PRO A 75 19.35 -12.30 15.55
N GLU A 76 20.07 -11.42 16.27
CA GLU A 76 19.90 -11.08 17.69
C GLU A 76 18.49 -10.57 18.04
N ASN A 77 17.48 -11.42 17.90
CA ASN A 77 16.33 -11.42 18.75
C ASN A 77 16.68 -12.44 19.81
N ALA A 78 17.39 -12.03 20.86
CA ALA A 78 17.84 -12.88 21.97
C ALA A 78 16.77 -13.90 22.42
N ASN A 79 15.50 -13.51 22.30
CA ASN A 79 14.30 -14.28 22.61
C ASN A 79 14.05 -15.53 21.71
N ILE A 80 14.46 -15.60 20.44
CA ILE A 80 14.16 -16.78 19.58
C ILE A 80 15.16 -17.91 19.83
N MET A 81 16.47 -17.61 19.89
CA MET A 81 17.49 -18.61 20.22
C MET A 81 17.37 -19.10 21.65
N GLU A 82 17.04 -18.21 22.59
CA GLU A 82 16.74 -18.60 23.98
C GLU A 82 15.55 -19.56 24.05
N ARG A 83 14.47 -19.30 23.31
CA ARG A 83 13.33 -20.23 23.22
C ARG A 83 13.67 -21.54 22.55
N TYR A 84 14.52 -21.53 21.52
CA TYR A 84 14.98 -22.76 20.89
C TYR A 84 15.81 -23.60 21.87
N ARG A 85 16.75 -22.99 22.61
CA ARG A 85 17.52 -23.68 23.65
C ARG A 85 16.63 -24.26 24.74
N LEU A 86 15.66 -23.49 25.23
CA LEU A 86 14.66 -23.99 26.19
C LEU A 86 13.86 -25.17 25.61
N ALA A 87 13.49 -25.12 24.33
CA ALA A 87 12.80 -26.22 23.67
C ALA A 87 13.64 -27.50 23.64
N GLU A 88 14.94 -27.39 23.33
CA GLU A 88 15.88 -28.52 23.34
C GLU A 88 16.09 -29.06 24.77
N GLU A 89 16.24 -28.20 25.78
CA GLU A 89 16.34 -28.62 27.18
C GLU A 89 15.12 -29.41 27.66
N TYR A 90 13.92 -28.96 27.27
CA TYR A 90 12.68 -29.68 27.57
C TYR A 90 12.56 -30.99 26.79
N ARG A 91 13.01 -31.03 25.52
CA ARG A 91 13.03 -32.25 24.71
C ARG A 91 13.94 -33.33 25.32
N VAL A 92 15.15 -32.95 25.73
CA VAL A 92 16.10 -33.89 26.35
C VAL A 92 15.51 -34.49 27.64
N ARG A 93 14.94 -33.64 28.51
CA ARG A 93 14.27 -34.10 29.74
C ARG A 93 13.07 -35.01 29.48
N MET A 94 12.25 -34.68 28.47
CA MET A 94 11.17 -35.54 28.01
C MET A 94 11.67 -36.92 27.58
N GLU A 95 12.74 -36.98 26.78
CA GLU A 95 13.31 -38.25 26.30
C GLU A 95 13.86 -39.10 27.45
N GLU A 96 14.51 -38.47 28.42
CA GLU A 96 15.02 -39.15 29.62
C GLU A 96 13.87 -39.73 30.46
N ALA A 97 12.81 -38.93 30.72
CA ALA A 97 11.63 -39.36 31.46
C ALA A 97 10.86 -40.48 30.73
N TYR A 98 10.76 -40.41 29.40
CA TYR A 98 10.11 -41.46 28.62
C TYR A 98 10.89 -42.78 28.68
N ARG A 99 12.22 -42.73 28.59
CA ARG A 99 13.10 -43.92 28.68
C ARG A 99 13.12 -44.55 30.08
N SER A 100 12.92 -43.76 31.13
CA SER A 100 12.86 -44.25 32.52
C SER A 100 11.47 -44.78 32.93
N GLY A 101 10.46 -44.66 32.05
CA GLY A 101 9.09 -45.07 32.32
C GLY A 101 8.28 -44.03 33.13
N ASP A 102 8.80 -42.82 33.32
CA ASP A 102 8.07 -41.69 33.93
C ASP A 102 7.23 -40.97 32.86
N TYR A 103 6.16 -41.63 32.43
CA TYR A 103 5.27 -41.11 31.39
C TYR A 103 4.60 -39.78 31.77
N PRO A 104 4.16 -39.52 33.02
CA PRO A 104 3.62 -38.21 33.41
C PRO A 104 4.61 -37.05 33.26
N GLU A 105 5.88 -37.25 33.63
CA GLU A 105 6.92 -36.24 33.47
C GLU A 105 7.25 -36.04 31.98
N ALA A 106 7.34 -37.13 31.21
CA ALA A 106 7.54 -37.07 29.75
C ALA A 106 6.43 -36.27 29.05
N VAL A 107 5.17 -36.46 29.43
CA VAL A 107 4.03 -35.68 28.93
C VAL A 107 4.21 -34.19 29.25
N THR A 108 4.60 -33.87 30.49
CA THR A 108 4.74 -32.50 30.97
C THR A 108 5.87 -31.76 30.25
N GLU A 109 7.08 -32.34 30.23
CA GLU A 109 8.25 -31.75 29.57
C GLU A 109 8.06 -31.69 28.05
N GLY A 110 7.40 -32.69 27.46
CA GLY A 110 7.05 -32.68 26.04
C GLY A 110 6.09 -31.55 25.66
N ILE A 111 5.07 -31.26 26.48
CA ILE A 111 4.18 -30.10 26.25
C ILE A 111 4.95 -28.78 26.33
N LEU A 112 5.89 -28.64 27.27
CA LEU A 112 6.74 -27.46 27.40
C LEU A 112 7.65 -27.29 26.18
N ALA A 113 8.28 -28.37 25.71
CA ALA A 113 9.05 -28.37 24.47
C ALA A 113 8.19 -27.94 23.27
N MET A 114 7.01 -28.54 23.09
CA MET A 114 6.05 -28.19 22.03
C MET A 114 5.68 -26.71 22.06
N HIS A 115 5.43 -26.15 23.25
CA HIS A 115 5.09 -24.74 23.41
C HIS A 115 6.22 -23.84 22.91
N GLN A 116 7.47 -24.11 23.29
CA GLN A 116 8.61 -23.31 22.87
C GLN A 116 8.89 -23.44 21.36
N TYR A 117 8.90 -24.66 20.80
CA TYR A 117 9.05 -24.87 19.36
C TYR A 117 7.96 -24.13 18.56
N LYS A 118 6.71 -24.12 19.05
CA LYS A 118 5.61 -23.39 18.41
C LYS A 118 5.88 -21.89 18.33
N ILE A 119 6.45 -21.30 19.38
CA ILE A 119 6.79 -19.88 19.39
C ILE A 119 7.92 -19.60 18.39
N VAL A 120 8.94 -20.45 18.35
CA VAL A 120 10.05 -20.38 17.38
C VAL A 120 9.51 -20.41 15.94
N LEU A 121 8.72 -21.44 15.59
CA LEU A 121 8.12 -21.60 14.27
C LEU A 121 7.21 -20.42 13.87
N ARG A 122 6.42 -19.90 14.82
CA ARG A 122 5.59 -18.71 14.57
C ARG A 122 6.45 -17.49 14.25
N SER A 123 7.54 -17.31 14.97
CA SER A 123 8.46 -16.18 14.79
C SER A 123 9.16 -16.24 13.43
N MET A 124 9.63 -17.43 13.03
CA MET A 124 10.21 -17.68 11.70
C MET A 124 9.20 -17.40 10.57
N ARG A 125 7.95 -17.86 10.72
CA ARG A 125 6.88 -17.57 9.75
C ARG A 125 6.63 -16.08 9.61
N GLN A 126 6.56 -15.36 10.74
CA GLN A 126 6.37 -13.91 10.74
C GLN A 126 7.55 -13.18 10.11
N PHE A 127 8.79 -13.60 10.39
CA PHE A 127 9.98 -13.04 9.76
C PHE A 127 9.93 -13.22 8.24
N ARG A 128 9.70 -14.45 7.76
CA ARG A 128 9.59 -14.76 6.33
C ARG A 128 8.55 -13.89 5.64
N GLU A 129 7.39 -13.71 6.26
CA GLU A 129 6.32 -12.87 5.72
C GLU A 129 6.74 -11.38 5.67
N ARG A 130 7.35 -10.86 6.73
CA ARG A 130 7.84 -9.47 6.75
C ARG A 130 8.88 -9.21 5.66
N VAL A 131 9.84 -10.12 5.49
CA VAL A 131 10.88 -9.97 4.47
C VAL A 131 10.27 -10.09 3.07
N ARG A 132 9.40 -11.07 2.84
CA ARG A 132 8.68 -11.22 1.56
C ARG A 132 7.90 -9.97 1.18
N VAL A 133 7.09 -9.44 2.10
CA VAL A 133 6.32 -8.20 1.88
C VAL A 133 7.26 -7.01 1.61
N SER A 134 8.42 -6.97 2.26
CA SER A 134 9.42 -5.92 2.01
C SER A 134 9.98 -6.01 0.59
N VAL A 135 10.26 -7.22 0.09
CA VAL A 135 10.74 -7.45 -1.28
C VAL A 135 9.65 -7.15 -2.32
N GLU A 136 8.41 -7.57 -2.10
CA GLU A 136 7.30 -7.29 -3.03
C GLU A 136 7.10 -5.78 -3.25
N ARG A 137 7.21 -4.97 -2.19
CA ARG A 137 7.14 -3.50 -2.31
C ARG A 137 8.29 -2.90 -3.12
N VAL A 138 9.43 -3.57 -3.21
CA VAL A 138 10.61 -3.07 -3.92
C VAL A 138 10.43 -3.16 -5.43
N GLU A 139 9.63 -4.09 -5.94
CA GLU A 139 9.40 -4.19 -7.39
C GLU A 139 8.74 -2.92 -7.96
N ASP A 140 7.70 -2.41 -7.29
CA ASP A 140 7.03 -1.17 -7.70
C ASP A 140 7.94 0.05 -7.54
N TYR A 141 8.75 0.07 -6.47
CA TYR A 141 9.77 1.08 -6.27
C TYR A 141 10.79 1.08 -7.43
N LEU A 142 11.38 -0.06 -7.76
CA LEU A 142 12.35 -0.22 -8.84
C LEU A 142 11.72 0.14 -10.20
N ARG A 143 10.46 -0.24 -10.44
CA ARG A 143 9.74 0.17 -11.64
C ARG A 143 9.64 1.69 -11.77
N ASN A 144 9.38 2.38 -10.65
CA ASN A 144 9.34 3.85 -10.63
C ASN A 144 10.73 4.46 -10.78
N ALA A 145 11.75 3.93 -10.09
CA ALA A 145 13.15 4.35 -10.23
C ALA A 145 13.59 4.27 -11.70
N ARG A 146 13.39 3.12 -12.35
CA ARG A 146 13.71 2.90 -13.76
C ARG A 146 13.07 3.95 -14.68
N ARG A 147 11.79 4.27 -14.49
CA ARG A 147 11.10 5.31 -15.28
C ARG A 147 11.74 6.68 -15.15
N ILE A 148 12.28 7.00 -13.97
CA ILE A 148 12.91 8.30 -13.71
C ILE A 148 14.27 8.35 -14.37
N ILE A 149 15.07 7.30 -14.19
CA ILE A 149 16.39 7.15 -14.84
C ILE A 149 16.23 7.29 -16.36
N ILE A 150 15.32 6.55 -16.99
CA ILE A 150 15.05 6.65 -18.44
C ILE A 150 14.68 8.08 -18.88
N LYS A 151 13.84 8.77 -18.11
CA LYS A 151 13.45 10.16 -18.46
C LYS A 151 14.62 11.14 -18.36
N CYS A 152 15.52 10.94 -17.40
CA CYS A 152 16.71 11.77 -17.25
C CYS A 152 17.73 11.48 -18.35
N ASP A 153 17.87 10.20 -18.72
CA ASP A 153 18.71 9.75 -19.82
C ASP A 153 18.25 10.35 -21.16
N GLN A 154 16.93 10.30 -21.43
CA GLN A 154 16.30 10.96 -22.58
C GLN A 154 16.47 12.49 -22.58
N ALA A 155 16.70 13.10 -21.42
CA ALA A 155 16.98 14.52 -21.28
C ALA A 155 18.49 14.83 -21.39
N GLY A 156 19.33 13.85 -21.72
CA GLY A 156 20.78 14.01 -21.89
C GLY A 156 21.56 14.11 -20.58
N MET A 157 20.97 13.73 -19.45
CA MET A 157 21.65 13.73 -18.15
C MET A 157 22.53 12.48 -18.00
N ASN A 158 23.63 12.58 -17.26
CA ASN A 158 24.42 11.40 -16.90
C ASN A 158 23.63 10.53 -15.92
N THR A 159 23.19 9.36 -16.38
CA THR A 159 22.40 8.42 -15.57
C THR A 159 23.13 7.15 -15.19
N THR A 160 24.41 7.03 -15.57
CA THR A 160 25.25 5.85 -15.31
C THR A 160 25.28 5.44 -13.83
N PRO A 161 25.54 6.34 -12.87
CA PRO A 161 25.59 5.97 -11.45
C PRO A 161 24.26 5.44 -10.91
N ALA A 162 23.14 6.01 -11.40
CA ALA A 162 21.81 5.58 -10.99
C ALA A 162 21.45 4.20 -11.58
N TRP A 163 21.91 3.87 -12.80
CA TRP A 163 21.74 2.55 -13.38
C TRP A 163 22.55 1.48 -12.65
N GLU A 164 23.77 1.78 -12.23
CA GLU A 164 24.61 0.90 -11.43
C GLU A 164 23.93 0.57 -10.10
N LEU A 165 23.57 1.60 -9.32
CA LEU A 165 22.85 1.42 -8.04
C LEU A 165 21.49 0.72 -8.22
N PHE A 166 20.78 1.00 -9.31
CA PHE A 166 19.53 0.31 -9.62
C PHE A 166 19.74 -1.20 -9.79
N ASN A 167 20.76 -1.60 -10.55
CA ASN A 167 21.07 -3.00 -10.78
C ASN A 167 21.58 -3.67 -9.50
N GLU A 168 22.51 -3.03 -8.78
CA GLU A 168 23.02 -3.53 -7.50
C GLU A 168 21.89 -3.73 -6.48
N THR A 169 21.01 -2.73 -6.33
CA THR A 169 19.84 -2.81 -5.44
C THR A 169 18.96 -3.99 -5.84
N ARG A 170 18.66 -4.15 -7.14
CA ARG A 170 17.82 -5.24 -7.64
C ARG A 170 18.44 -6.61 -7.35
N GLU A 171 19.74 -6.78 -7.59
CA GLU A 171 20.41 -8.05 -7.32
C GLU A 171 20.50 -8.33 -5.81
N ALA A 172 20.75 -7.32 -4.97
CA ALA A 172 20.76 -7.49 -3.51
C ALA A 172 19.41 -8.00 -2.99
N TYR A 173 18.27 -7.46 -3.46
CA TYR A 173 16.95 -7.98 -3.08
C TYR A 173 16.65 -9.39 -3.62
N LYS A 174 17.28 -9.82 -4.73
CA LYS A 174 17.19 -11.21 -5.18
C LYS A 174 17.95 -12.16 -4.27
N LEU A 175 19.13 -11.75 -3.77
CA LEU A 175 19.90 -12.54 -2.81
C LEU A 175 19.12 -12.80 -1.52
N VAL A 176 18.45 -11.77 -0.99
CA VAL A 176 17.53 -11.91 0.15
C VAL A 176 16.48 -13.00 -0.10
N MET A 177 15.90 -13.04 -1.30
CA MET A 177 14.90 -14.05 -1.66
C MET A 177 15.50 -15.45 -1.82
N LEU A 178 16.74 -15.55 -2.27
CA LEU A 178 17.46 -16.82 -2.35
C LEU A 178 17.72 -17.37 -0.94
N ASP A 179 18.25 -16.55 -0.04
CA ASP A 179 18.50 -16.93 1.35
C ASP A 179 17.21 -17.34 2.07
N LEU A 180 16.10 -16.64 1.82
CA LEU A 180 14.78 -17.06 2.33
C LEU A 180 14.31 -18.41 1.80
N LYS A 181 14.62 -18.74 0.53
CA LYS A 181 14.28 -20.05 -0.07
C LYS A 181 15.14 -21.15 0.52
N GLU A 182 16.42 -20.87 0.75
CA GLU A 182 17.39 -21.74 1.44
C GLU A 182 17.14 -21.84 2.95
N ARG A 183 16.15 -21.08 3.47
CA ARG A 183 15.79 -20.98 4.89
C ARG A 183 16.91 -20.38 5.76
N ASN A 184 17.88 -19.70 5.15
CA ASN A 184 18.96 -18.99 5.85
C ASN A 184 18.48 -17.61 6.31
N PHE A 185 17.76 -17.57 7.44
CA PHE A 185 17.11 -16.35 7.92
C PHE A 185 18.09 -15.28 8.39
N THR A 186 19.24 -15.67 8.90
CA THR A 186 20.31 -14.76 9.33
C THR A 186 20.87 -13.99 8.15
N LYS A 187 21.32 -14.75 7.14
CA LYS A 187 21.89 -14.16 5.94
C LYS A 187 20.84 -13.35 5.18
N ALA A 188 19.59 -13.81 5.15
CA ALA A 188 18.47 -13.03 4.61
C ALA A 188 18.25 -11.69 5.34
N GLU A 189 18.51 -11.60 6.65
CA GLU A 189 18.42 -10.35 7.40
C GLU A 189 19.60 -9.42 7.12
N GLU A 190 20.82 -9.96 7.08
CA GLU A 190 22.04 -9.25 6.71
C GLU A 190 21.95 -8.69 5.28
N ASP A 191 21.60 -9.53 4.32
CA ASP A 191 21.39 -9.16 2.92
C ASP A 191 20.26 -8.14 2.78
N LEU A 192 19.20 -8.24 3.60
CA LEU A 192 18.11 -7.25 3.58
C LEU A 192 18.59 -5.89 4.08
N LYS A 193 19.48 -5.85 5.07
CA LYS A 193 20.08 -4.61 5.55
C LYS A 193 20.95 -3.98 4.44
N ALA A 194 21.82 -4.77 3.82
CA ALA A 194 22.64 -4.31 2.70
C ALA A 194 21.80 -3.81 1.51
N ALA A 195 20.71 -4.52 1.17
CA ALA A 195 19.78 -4.12 0.12
C ALA A 195 19.04 -2.82 0.43
N LYS A 196 18.73 -2.55 1.71
CA LYS A 196 18.15 -1.26 2.16
C LYS A 196 19.16 -0.13 2.04
N ASP A 197 20.42 -0.36 2.38
CA ASP A 197 21.48 0.65 2.26
C ASP A 197 21.71 1.04 0.79
N LEU A 198 21.73 0.06 -0.13
CA LEU A 198 21.77 0.32 -1.57
C LEU A 198 20.54 1.10 -2.05
N ARG A 199 19.34 0.76 -1.56
CA ARG A 199 18.13 1.52 -1.87
C ARG A 199 18.22 2.97 -1.44
N MET A 200 18.78 3.26 -0.26
CA MET A 200 18.96 4.63 0.21
C MET A 200 19.93 5.42 -0.68
N LYS A 201 21.03 4.80 -1.12
CA LYS A 201 21.95 5.41 -2.09
C LYS A 201 21.24 5.71 -3.41
N LEU A 202 20.46 4.75 -3.91
CA LEU A 202 19.65 4.94 -5.11
C LEU A 202 18.62 6.07 -4.94
N ASP A 203 18.01 6.21 -3.77
CA ASP A 203 17.07 7.30 -3.48
C ASP A 203 17.73 8.68 -3.57
N GLU A 204 18.96 8.83 -3.08
CA GLU A 204 19.69 10.10 -3.18
C GLU A 204 20.09 10.40 -4.63
N GLU A 205 20.58 9.42 -5.38
CA GLU A 205 20.87 9.60 -6.82
C GLU A 205 19.60 9.95 -7.61
N LEU A 206 18.49 9.27 -7.34
CA LEU A 206 17.20 9.59 -7.98
C LEU A 206 16.71 10.99 -7.62
N LYS A 207 17.02 11.49 -6.42
CA LYS A 207 16.69 12.85 -6.00
C LYS A 207 17.52 13.86 -6.78
N GLN A 208 18.83 13.66 -6.89
CA GLN A 208 19.71 14.51 -7.70
C GLN A 208 19.29 14.52 -9.18
N LEU A 209 18.95 13.36 -9.74
CA LEU A 209 18.43 13.26 -11.10
C LEU A 209 17.11 14.01 -11.29
N ARG A 210 16.19 13.96 -10.32
CA ARG A 210 14.93 14.74 -10.40
C ARG A 210 15.18 16.25 -10.33
N GLU A 211 16.11 16.68 -9.49
CA GLU A 211 16.51 18.09 -9.38
C GLU A 211 17.15 18.55 -10.68
N GLY A 212 18.14 17.82 -11.19
CA GLY A 212 18.77 18.11 -12.47
C GLY A 212 17.76 18.14 -13.62
N LEU A 213 16.82 17.18 -13.68
CA LEU A 213 15.77 17.15 -14.70
C LEU A 213 14.87 18.39 -14.62
N ALA A 214 14.61 18.91 -13.41
CA ALA A 214 13.85 20.15 -13.24
C ALA A 214 14.62 21.35 -13.81
N TYR A 215 15.93 21.43 -13.58
CA TYR A 215 16.78 22.47 -14.15
C TYR A 215 16.92 22.36 -15.68
N THR A 216 17.10 21.16 -16.23
CA THR A 216 17.10 20.93 -17.69
C THR A 216 15.79 21.35 -18.34
N ASN A 217 14.67 21.23 -17.63
CA ASN A 217 13.35 21.62 -18.10
C ASN A 217 12.87 22.96 -17.50
N ALA A 218 13.79 23.81 -17.05
CA ALA A 218 13.44 24.97 -16.24
C ALA A 218 12.45 25.91 -16.94
N GLU A 219 12.71 26.25 -18.20
CA GLU A 219 11.82 27.10 -19.00
C GLU A 219 10.40 26.53 -19.06
N LYS A 220 10.26 25.24 -19.38
CA LYS A 220 8.96 24.57 -19.47
C LYS A 220 8.22 24.56 -18.13
N ILE A 221 8.95 24.37 -17.03
CA ILE A 221 8.38 24.38 -15.67
C ILE A 221 7.90 25.78 -15.32
N VAL A 222 8.74 26.79 -15.52
CA VAL A 222 8.45 28.19 -15.20
C VAL A 222 7.27 28.70 -16.05
N ASN A 223 7.29 28.49 -17.37
CA ASN A 223 6.19 28.86 -18.24
C ASN A 223 4.89 28.14 -17.87
N GLY A 224 4.99 26.86 -17.49
CA GLY A 224 3.87 26.08 -16.98
C GLY A 224 3.34 26.57 -15.63
N PHE A 225 4.21 27.06 -14.75
CA PHE A 225 3.86 27.69 -13.49
C PHE A 225 3.14 29.01 -13.76
N LEU A 226 3.72 29.93 -14.55
CA LEU A 226 3.15 31.24 -14.86
C LEU A 226 1.77 31.12 -15.50
N LYS A 227 1.62 30.27 -16.52
CA LYS A 227 0.32 30.05 -17.17
C LYS A 227 -0.78 29.56 -16.23
N ARG A 228 -0.42 28.70 -15.26
CA ARG A 228 -1.39 28.16 -14.28
C ARG A 228 -1.61 29.12 -13.12
N GLY A 229 -0.55 29.82 -12.69
CA GLY A 229 -0.56 30.84 -11.66
C GLY A 229 -1.50 31.98 -12.03
N GLN A 230 -1.36 32.56 -13.23
CA GLN A 230 -2.23 33.64 -13.70
C GLN A 230 -3.70 33.26 -13.65
N LYS A 231 -4.05 32.06 -14.14
CA LYS A 231 -5.44 31.58 -14.12
C LYS A 231 -5.98 31.42 -12.70
N ALA A 232 -5.13 30.99 -11.77
CA ALA A 232 -5.51 30.82 -10.37
C ALA A 232 -5.66 32.17 -9.67
N ILE A 233 -4.76 33.13 -9.92
CA ILE A 233 -4.84 34.52 -9.43
C ILE A 233 -6.14 35.15 -9.90
N THR A 234 -6.39 35.18 -11.21
CA THR A 234 -7.63 35.76 -11.78
C THR A 234 -8.89 35.09 -11.23
N PHE A 235 -8.86 33.78 -11.00
CA PHE A 235 -9.99 33.10 -10.36
C PHE A 235 -10.21 33.59 -8.93
N MET A 236 -9.15 33.75 -8.14
CA MET A 236 -9.23 34.18 -6.75
C MET A 236 -9.63 35.65 -6.61
N GLU A 237 -9.10 36.54 -7.45
CA GLU A 237 -9.51 37.95 -7.51
C GLU A 237 -11.01 38.07 -7.81
N ASN A 238 -11.51 37.33 -8.81
CA ASN A 238 -12.93 37.28 -9.13
C ASN A 238 -13.76 36.79 -7.94
N VAL A 239 -13.28 35.79 -7.20
CA VAL A 239 -13.98 35.32 -6.00
C VAL A 239 -14.02 36.40 -4.93
N LEU A 240 -12.90 37.07 -4.66
CA LEU A 240 -12.83 38.14 -3.66
C LEU A 240 -13.75 39.32 -4.00
N ALA A 241 -13.84 39.71 -5.28
CA ALA A 241 -14.72 40.77 -5.75
C ALA A 241 -16.21 40.48 -5.50
N HIS A 242 -16.60 39.20 -5.39
CA HIS A 242 -18.00 38.78 -5.19
C HIS A 242 -18.32 38.34 -3.75
N ILE A 243 -17.36 38.49 -2.82
CA ILE A 243 -17.59 38.22 -1.39
C ILE A 243 -17.80 39.55 -0.66
N ASN A 244 -19.03 39.81 -0.20
CA ASN A 244 -19.29 40.92 0.72
C ASN A 244 -18.60 40.63 2.07
N GLY A 245 -17.59 41.44 2.37
CA GLY A 245 -16.64 41.24 3.47
C GLY A 245 -17.28 41.35 4.85
N THR A 246 -17.05 40.33 5.68
CA THR A 246 -17.00 40.37 7.16
C THR A 246 -16.74 38.97 7.77
N ALA A 247 -15.98 38.12 7.06
CA ALA A 247 -15.60 36.80 7.58
C ALA A 247 -14.08 36.67 7.63
N HIS A 248 -13.56 36.10 8.72
CA HIS A 248 -12.15 35.73 8.91
C HIS A 248 -11.54 34.98 7.70
N ASN A 249 -12.38 34.27 6.94
CA ASN A 249 -11.98 33.58 5.71
C ASN A 249 -11.52 34.54 4.59
N VAL A 250 -12.04 35.77 4.49
CA VAL A 250 -11.67 36.73 3.44
C VAL A 250 -10.25 37.24 3.65
N THR A 251 -9.88 37.57 4.89
CA THR A 251 -8.54 38.04 5.24
C THR A 251 -7.49 36.97 4.93
N LEU A 252 -7.74 35.72 5.31
CA LEU A 252 -6.84 34.60 4.99
C LEU A 252 -6.73 34.39 3.47
N LEU A 253 -7.83 34.48 2.73
CA LEU A 253 -7.80 34.35 1.26
C LEU A 253 -6.98 35.46 0.59
N GLN A 254 -7.10 36.69 1.07
CA GLN A 254 -6.32 37.83 0.59
C GLN A 254 -4.83 37.67 0.89
N GLU A 255 -4.47 37.28 2.12
CA GLU A 255 -3.07 37.01 2.50
C GLU A 255 -2.45 35.92 1.61
N ARG A 256 -3.17 34.80 1.43
CA ARG A 256 -2.68 33.69 0.58
C ARG A 256 -2.56 34.08 -0.88
N LEU A 257 -3.44 34.94 -1.39
CA LEU A 257 -3.36 35.47 -2.75
C LEU A 257 -2.17 36.41 -2.90
N SER A 258 -2.02 37.39 -2.00
CA SER A 258 -0.94 38.38 -2.02
C SER A 258 0.44 37.71 -1.97
N ASN A 259 0.64 36.76 -1.06
CA ASN A 259 1.91 36.04 -0.96
C ASN A 259 2.22 35.23 -2.23
N PHE A 260 1.19 34.71 -2.90
CA PHE A 260 1.37 33.98 -4.16
C PHE A 260 1.62 34.92 -5.34
N GLU A 261 0.99 36.09 -5.38
CA GLU A 261 1.22 37.15 -6.38
C GLU A 261 2.65 37.67 -6.29
N GLU A 262 3.17 37.96 -5.10
CA GLU A 262 4.56 38.37 -4.92
C GLU A 262 5.54 37.32 -5.46
N LEU A 263 5.33 36.05 -5.14
CA LEU A 263 6.12 34.95 -5.71
C LEU A 263 5.96 34.86 -7.23
N TYR A 264 4.74 35.01 -7.73
CA TYR A 264 4.42 34.94 -9.15
C TYR A 264 5.16 36.02 -9.93
N ASP A 265 5.15 37.26 -9.44
CA ASP A 265 5.81 38.40 -10.08
C ASP A 265 7.32 38.23 -10.07
N ARG A 266 7.93 37.81 -8.94
CA ARG A 266 9.37 37.49 -8.87
C ARG A 266 9.77 36.41 -9.88
N VAL A 267 8.97 35.34 -10.00
CA VAL A 267 9.22 34.27 -10.98
C VAL A 267 9.04 34.78 -12.41
N LYS A 268 8.08 35.66 -12.66
CA LYS A 268 7.83 36.27 -13.96
C LYS A 268 8.99 37.17 -14.37
N GLU A 269 9.45 38.06 -13.50
CA GLU A 269 10.61 38.93 -13.73
C GLU A 269 11.87 38.11 -14.06
N MET A 270 12.16 37.06 -13.26
CA MET A 270 13.28 36.17 -13.54
C MET A 270 13.15 35.48 -14.90
N SER A 271 11.94 35.08 -15.29
CA SER A 271 11.69 34.43 -16.59
C SER A 271 11.84 35.39 -17.77
N GLU A 272 11.43 36.65 -17.62
CA GLU A 272 11.57 37.71 -18.62
C GLU A 272 13.03 38.11 -18.81
N ALA A 273 13.83 38.03 -17.74
CA ALA A 273 15.29 38.16 -17.77
C ALA A 273 16.01 36.91 -18.30
N GLY A 274 15.28 35.85 -18.70
CA GLY A 274 15.85 34.58 -19.19
C GLY A 274 16.45 33.68 -18.11
N ASN A 275 16.36 34.04 -16.82
CA ASN A 275 16.90 33.28 -15.69
C ASN A 275 15.91 32.20 -15.22
N TYR A 276 15.64 31.22 -16.08
CA TYR A 276 14.70 30.13 -15.79
C TYR A 276 15.17 29.20 -14.67
N THR A 277 16.48 28.94 -14.57
CA THR A 277 17.04 28.07 -13.52
C THR A 277 16.94 28.72 -12.14
N GLY A 278 17.23 30.01 -12.03
CA GLY A 278 17.01 30.79 -10.80
C GLY A 278 15.54 30.82 -10.41
N ALA A 279 14.63 30.98 -11.38
CA ALA A 279 13.20 30.89 -11.14
C ALA A 279 12.76 29.51 -10.62
N VAL A 280 13.31 28.41 -11.13
CA VAL A 280 13.05 27.05 -10.60
C VAL A 280 13.56 26.91 -9.16
N THR A 281 14.74 27.43 -8.83
CA THR A 281 15.26 27.44 -7.46
C THR A 281 14.33 28.19 -6.52
N LEU A 282 13.87 29.38 -6.90
CA LEU A 282 12.91 30.15 -6.10
C LEU A 282 11.60 29.38 -5.88
N LEU A 283 11.09 28.69 -6.90
CA LEU A 283 9.90 27.83 -6.76
C LEU A 283 10.13 26.65 -5.79
N PHE A 284 11.37 26.18 -5.65
CA PHE A 284 11.72 25.13 -4.68
C PHE A 284 11.83 25.66 -3.26
N GLU A 285 12.38 26.85 -3.07
CA GLU A 285 12.46 27.54 -1.78
C GLU A 285 11.06 27.90 -1.27
N GLU A 286 10.19 28.38 -2.16
CA GLU A 286 8.84 28.86 -1.84
C GLU A 286 7.74 27.79 -1.98
N ARG A 287 8.12 26.49 -1.90
CA ARG A 287 7.18 25.35 -2.00
C ARG A 287 6.01 25.45 -1.01
N LYS A 288 6.25 26.02 0.17
CA LYS A 288 5.21 26.20 1.19
C LYS A 288 4.13 27.16 0.71
N THR A 289 4.52 28.34 0.24
CA THR A 289 3.65 29.39 -0.32
C THR A 289 2.79 28.85 -1.47
N ILE A 290 3.41 28.13 -2.41
CA ILE A 290 2.71 27.49 -3.54
C ILE A 290 1.69 26.46 -3.04
N ARG A 291 2.06 25.62 -2.06
CA ARG A 291 1.17 24.57 -1.53
C ARG A 291 -0.03 25.17 -0.81
N GLU A 292 0.19 26.16 0.03
CA GLU A 292 -0.87 26.83 0.79
C GLU A 292 -1.87 27.52 -0.16
N PHE A 293 -1.37 28.22 -1.19
CA PHE A 293 -2.22 28.80 -2.22
C PHE A 293 -3.02 27.74 -3.00
N GLN A 294 -2.39 26.64 -3.43
CA GLN A 294 -3.09 25.56 -4.14
C GLN A 294 -4.20 24.91 -3.31
N ILE A 295 -3.97 24.69 -2.00
CA ILE A 295 -4.99 24.17 -1.09
C ILE A 295 -6.16 25.15 -1.01
N THR A 296 -5.84 26.45 -0.89
CA THR A 296 -6.81 27.54 -0.81
C THR A 296 -7.69 27.60 -2.07
N VAL A 297 -7.07 27.62 -3.26
CA VAL A 297 -7.77 27.60 -4.55
C VAL A 297 -8.67 26.37 -4.68
N LYS A 298 -8.20 25.18 -4.28
CA LYS A 298 -9.00 23.95 -4.30
C LYS A 298 -10.23 24.05 -3.40
N HIS A 299 -10.07 24.61 -2.20
CA HIS A 299 -11.17 24.79 -1.26
C HIS A 299 -12.22 25.77 -1.78
N VAL A 300 -11.77 26.89 -2.34
CA VAL A 300 -12.66 27.89 -2.95
C VAL A 300 -13.40 27.30 -4.16
N LEU A 301 -12.69 26.61 -5.05
CA LEU A 301 -13.31 25.92 -6.20
C LEU A 301 -14.36 24.92 -5.75
N LYS A 302 -14.07 24.14 -4.69
CA LYS A 302 -15.04 23.21 -4.11
C LYS A 302 -16.28 23.95 -3.62
N LYS A 303 -16.13 24.99 -2.80
CA LYS A 303 -17.27 25.79 -2.30
C LYS A 303 -18.08 26.45 -3.41
N ALA A 304 -17.42 26.99 -4.45
CA ALA A 304 -18.08 27.60 -5.59
C ALA A 304 -18.92 26.57 -6.38
N ARG A 305 -18.37 25.36 -6.60
CA ARG A 305 -19.09 24.24 -7.22
C ARG A 305 -20.28 23.80 -6.36
N GLU A 306 -20.07 23.63 -5.06
CA GLU A 306 -21.13 23.27 -4.12
C GLU A 306 -22.27 24.30 -4.11
N LYS A 307 -21.97 25.60 -4.15
CA LYS A 307 -22.97 26.68 -4.23
C LYS A 307 -23.75 26.60 -5.55
N LYS A 308 -23.06 26.48 -6.68
CA LYS A 308 -23.69 26.34 -8.01
C LYS A 308 -24.58 25.11 -8.09
N ILE A 309 -24.15 23.99 -7.53
CA ILE A 309 -24.95 22.76 -7.47
C ILE A 309 -26.14 22.94 -6.54
N LYS A 310 -25.96 23.54 -5.36
CA LYS A 310 -27.06 23.85 -4.44
C LYS A 310 -28.12 24.76 -5.08
N GLU A 311 -27.71 25.74 -5.88
CA GLU A 311 -28.61 26.61 -6.64
C GLU A 311 -29.36 25.83 -7.72
N LYS A 312 -28.66 25.03 -8.53
CA LYS A 312 -29.29 24.15 -9.54
C LYS A 312 -30.24 23.12 -8.92
N LEU A 313 -29.93 22.64 -7.71
CA LEU A 313 -30.77 21.72 -6.95
C LEU A 313 -32.06 22.37 -6.42
N LYS A 314 -32.19 23.71 -6.40
CA LYS A 314 -33.45 24.38 -6.04
C LYS A 314 -34.54 24.12 -7.08
N ASP A 315 -34.16 24.00 -8.35
CA ASP A 315 -35.05 23.62 -9.45
C ASP A 315 -34.57 22.30 -10.08
N LEU A 316 -34.89 21.20 -9.40
CA LEU A 316 -34.58 19.84 -9.87
C LEU A 316 -35.15 19.55 -11.26
N ARG A 317 -36.27 20.17 -11.63
CA ARG A 317 -36.94 19.91 -12.91
C ARG A 317 -36.18 20.57 -14.05
N ALA A 318 -35.82 21.84 -13.91
CA ALA A 318 -35.00 22.55 -14.88
C ALA A 318 -33.61 21.94 -14.99
N PHE A 319 -32.96 21.66 -13.85
CA PHE A 319 -31.63 21.07 -13.86
C PHE A 319 -31.63 19.65 -14.46
N GLY A 320 -32.64 18.83 -14.13
CA GLY A 320 -32.81 17.52 -14.75
C GLY A 320 -33.10 17.58 -16.25
N LYS A 321 -33.73 18.66 -16.75
CA LYS A 321 -33.90 18.89 -18.19
C LYS A 321 -32.56 19.23 -18.85
N GLU A 322 -31.80 20.18 -18.29
CA GLU A 322 -30.46 20.55 -18.78
C GLU A 322 -29.53 19.33 -18.89
N ILE A 323 -29.46 18.50 -17.83
CA ILE A 323 -28.61 17.31 -17.84
C ILE A 323 -29.05 16.30 -18.90
N ARG A 324 -30.36 16.09 -19.09
CA ARG A 324 -30.86 15.19 -20.15
C ARG A 324 -30.50 15.69 -21.54
N GLU A 325 -30.58 16.99 -21.78
CA GLU A 325 -30.18 17.59 -23.05
C GLU A 325 -28.68 17.41 -23.30
N ARG A 326 -27.83 17.69 -22.29
CA ARG A 326 -26.38 17.48 -22.41
C ARG A 326 -26.00 16.02 -22.64
N LEU A 327 -26.61 15.07 -21.91
CA LEU A 327 -26.39 13.63 -22.13
C LEU A 327 -26.80 13.21 -23.55
N LYS A 328 -27.90 13.76 -24.08
CA LYS A 328 -28.36 13.50 -25.44
C LYS A 328 -27.37 14.04 -26.48
N GLU A 329 -26.88 15.27 -26.31
CA GLU A 329 -25.89 15.84 -27.22
C GLU A 329 -24.54 15.13 -27.15
N ALA A 330 -24.08 14.75 -25.96
CA ALA A 330 -22.88 13.93 -25.79
C ALA A 330 -23.02 12.56 -26.49
N THR A 331 -24.19 11.93 -26.40
CA THR A 331 -24.47 10.65 -27.10
C THR A 331 -24.34 10.82 -28.61
N LYS A 332 -24.99 11.84 -29.18
CA LYS A 332 -24.88 12.16 -30.62
C LYS A 332 -23.43 12.49 -31.03
N GLY A 333 -22.70 13.21 -30.20
CA GLY A 333 -21.30 13.55 -30.43
C GLY A 333 -20.44 12.29 -30.54
N LEU A 334 -20.57 11.36 -29.60
CA LEU A 334 -19.86 10.08 -29.66
C LEU A 334 -20.27 9.24 -30.87
N GLU A 335 -21.55 9.20 -31.23
CA GLU A 335 -21.98 8.50 -32.45
C GLU A 335 -21.32 9.06 -33.71
N LYS A 336 -21.22 10.40 -33.83
CA LYS A 336 -20.51 11.05 -34.94
C LYS A 336 -19.04 10.64 -34.99
N LEU A 337 -18.34 10.64 -33.85
CA LEU A 337 -16.93 10.23 -33.77
C LEU A 337 -16.75 8.75 -34.12
N LYS A 338 -17.65 7.90 -33.67
CA LYS A 338 -17.65 6.47 -33.99
C LYS A 338 -17.80 6.22 -35.49
N ARG A 339 -18.66 6.98 -36.17
CA ARG A 339 -18.78 6.94 -37.65
C ARG A 339 -17.51 7.42 -38.35
N LYS A 340 -16.72 8.30 -37.73
CA LYS A 340 -15.39 8.72 -38.21
C LYS A 340 -14.26 7.71 -37.88
N GLY A 341 -14.59 6.54 -37.32
CA GLY A 341 -13.59 5.52 -36.96
C GLY A 341 -12.80 5.81 -35.68
N ILE A 342 -13.20 6.82 -34.89
CA ILE A 342 -12.52 7.18 -33.64
C ILE A 342 -12.99 6.24 -32.53
N ASN A 343 -12.06 5.73 -31.72
CA ASN A 343 -12.39 4.82 -30.62
C ASN A 343 -13.07 5.57 -29.47
N THR A 344 -14.40 5.42 -29.38
CA THR A 344 -15.25 6.07 -28.38
C THR A 344 -15.49 5.25 -27.12
N ARG A 345 -15.01 4.00 -27.04
CA ARG A 345 -15.42 3.03 -26.00
C ARG A 345 -15.22 3.56 -24.57
N GLY A 346 -14.08 4.20 -24.31
CA GLY A 346 -13.79 4.78 -23.00
C GLY A 346 -14.72 5.94 -22.64
N ALA A 347 -15.05 6.79 -23.60
CA ALA A 347 -15.97 7.92 -23.40
C ALA A 347 -17.43 7.44 -23.25
N GLU A 348 -17.85 6.40 -23.96
CA GLU A 348 -19.17 5.78 -23.80
C GLU A 348 -19.37 5.19 -22.40
N ILE A 349 -18.35 4.53 -21.84
CA ILE A 349 -18.39 4.00 -20.47
C ILE A 349 -18.56 5.15 -19.47
N LYS A 350 -17.79 6.23 -19.61
CA LYS A 350 -17.90 7.40 -18.75
C LYS A 350 -19.26 8.09 -18.87
N LEU A 351 -19.83 8.16 -20.08
CA LEU A 351 -21.16 8.76 -20.29
C LEU A 351 -22.27 7.95 -19.61
N LYS A 352 -22.18 6.62 -19.66
CA LYS A 352 -23.10 5.72 -18.93
C LYS A 352 -22.97 5.90 -17.41
N ALA A 353 -21.74 5.94 -16.90
CA ALA A 353 -21.48 6.19 -15.49
C ALA A 353 -22.03 7.57 -15.06
N ALA A 354 -21.80 8.62 -15.86
CA ALA A 354 -22.36 9.94 -15.60
C ALA A 354 -23.90 9.91 -15.49
N ALA A 355 -24.59 9.22 -16.40
CA ALA A 355 -26.04 9.09 -16.37
C ALA A 355 -26.55 8.34 -15.12
N GLN A 356 -25.83 7.32 -14.65
CA GLN A 356 -26.14 6.60 -13.41
C GLN A 356 -25.97 7.50 -12.19
N GLU A 357 -24.86 8.23 -12.12
CA GLU A 357 -24.58 9.20 -11.06
C GLU A 357 -25.64 10.30 -11.00
N PHE A 358 -26.06 10.84 -12.14
CA PHE A 358 -27.16 11.81 -12.16
C PHE A 358 -28.49 11.21 -11.70
N ARG A 359 -28.80 9.97 -12.09
CA ARG A 359 -30.03 9.29 -11.64
C ARG A 359 -30.03 9.11 -10.13
N ALA A 360 -28.94 8.59 -9.56
CA ALA A 360 -28.79 8.43 -8.11
C ALA A 360 -28.88 9.79 -7.40
N GLY A 361 -28.14 10.78 -7.91
CA GLY A 361 -28.12 12.13 -7.38
C GLY A 361 -29.48 12.81 -7.37
N PHE A 362 -30.26 12.72 -8.45
CA PHE A 362 -31.61 13.29 -8.50
C PHE A 362 -32.60 12.58 -7.58
N GLU A 363 -32.53 11.24 -7.46
CA GLU A 363 -33.39 10.50 -6.52
C GLU A 363 -33.07 10.85 -5.06
N LEU A 364 -31.79 10.94 -4.72
CA LEU A 364 -31.35 11.39 -3.39
C LEU A 364 -31.76 12.85 -3.13
N ALA A 365 -31.67 13.72 -4.14
CA ALA A 365 -32.05 15.12 -4.00
C ALA A 365 -33.56 15.29 -3.74
N LYS A 366 -34.41 14.48 -4.38
CA LYS A 366 -35.86 14.45 -4.08
C LYS A 366 -36.13 14.10 -2.62
N ARG A 367 -35.31 13.24 -2.03
CA ARG A 367 -35.35 12.84 -0.62
C ARG A 367 -34.63 13.81 0.32
N ARG A 368 -34.11 14.93 -0.20
CA ARG A 368 -33.29 15.92 0.53
C ARG A 368 -32.04 15.33 1.19
N ASP A 369 -31.52 14.23 0.66
CA ASP A 369 -30.30 13.59 1.17
C ASP A 369 -29.07 14.43 0.75
N PRO A 370 -28.19 14.83 1.70
CA PRO A 370 -27.00 15.61 1.40
C PRO A 370 -26.02 14.88 0.46
N SER A 371 -26.05 13.55 0.41
CA SER A 371 -25.23 12.69 -0.47
C SER A 371 -25.57 12.89 -1.95
N ALA A 372 -26.75 13.43 -2.26
CA ALA A 372 -27.15 13.80 -3.63
C ALA A 372 -26.10 14.66 -4.34
N LYS A 373 -25.45 15.57 -3.59
CA LYS A 373 -24.42 16.46 -4.13
C LYS A 373 -23.21 15.70 -4.66
N VAL A 374 -22.77 14.67 -3.94
CA VAL A 374 -21.59 13.87 -4.30
C VAL A 374 -21.81 13.17 -5.63
N HIS A 375 -22.98 12.54 -5.80
CA HIS A 375 -23.37 11.89 -7.04
C HIS A 375 -23.49 12.91 -8.21
N ILE A 376 -24.11 14.06 -7.97
CA ILE A 376 -24.23 15.11 -9.01
C ILE A 376 -22.87 15.68 -9.42
N GLU A 377 -21.95 15.89 -8.47
CA GLU A 377 -20.59 16.34 -8.76
C GLU A 377 -19.82 15.33 -9.60
N LEU A 378 -19.91 14.04 -9.25
CA LEU A 378 -19.27 12.97 -9.99
C LEU A 378 -19.86 12.85 -11.40
N GLY A 379 -21.19 12.92 -11.53
CA GLY A 379 -21.89 12.94 -12.81
C GLY A 379 -21.46 14.10 -13.71
N LEU A 380 -21.39 15.32 -13.16
CA LEU A 380 -20.93 16.51 -13.88
C LEU A 380 -19.48 16.38 -14.35
N LYS A 381 -18.59 15.84 -13.50
CA LYS A 381 -17.20 15.61 -13.85
C LYS A 381 -17.07 14.62 -15.02
N LEU A 382 -17.72 13.47 -14.91
CA LEU A 382 -17.68 12.42 -15.94
C LEU A 382 -18.26 12.92 -17.27
N LEU A 383 -19.38 13.64 -17.23
CA LEU A 383 -20.00 14.23 -18.41
C LEU A 383 -19.07 15.26 -19.07
N HIS A 384 -18.42 16.11 -18.28
CA HIS A 384 -17.47 17.10 -18.82
C HIS A 384 -16.26 16.43 -19.48
N GLU A 385 -15.71 15.36 -18.91
CA GLU A 385 -14.63 14.59 -19.54
C GLU A 385 -15.05 13.99 -20.90
N VAL A 386 -16.32 13.60 -21.05
CA VAL A 386 -16.87 13.11 -22.32
C VAL A 386 -17.05 14.25 -23.32
N GLU A 387 -17.61 15.39 -22.90
CA GLU A 387 -17.77 16.58 -23.73
C GLU A 387 -16.40 17.06 -24.25
N ASP A 388 -15.39 17.13 -23.39
CA ASP A 388 -14.00 17.46 -23.74
C ASP A 388 -13.42 16.49 -24.78
N PHE A 389 -13.63 15.19 -24.59
CA PHE A 389 -13.20 14.18 -25.56
C PHE A 389 -13.88 14.41 -26.92
N ILE A 390 -15.18 14.74 -26.93
CA ILE A 390 -15.91 15.03 -28.16
C ILE A 390 -15.32 16.25 -28.87
N VAL A 391 -15.14 17.37 -28.15
CA VAL A 391 -14.60 18.61 -28.73
C VAL A 391 -13.21 18.42 -29.31
N ARG A 392 -12.34 17.62 -28.67
CA ARG A 392 -10.97 17.38 -29.15
C ARG A 392 -10.89 16.50 -30.40
N ASN A 393 -11.95 15.77 -30.73
CA ASN A 393 -11.96 14.78 -31.80
C ASN A 393 -13.00 15.08 -32.90
N LEU A 394 -13.82 16.11 -32.72
CA LEU A 394 -14.73 16.63 -33.74
C LEU A 394 -13.94 17.34 -34.84
#